data_AF-A0A7X8C3Q1-F1
#
_entry.id   AF-A0A7X8C3Q1-F1
#
_cell.length_a   1.000
_cell.length_b   1.000
_cell.length_c   1.000
_cell.angle_alpha   90.00
_cell.angle_beta   90.00
_cell.angle_gamma   90.00
#
_symmetry.space_group_name_H-M   'P 1'
#
loop_
_entity.id
_entity.type
_entity.pdbx_description
1 polymer ?
#
loop_
_entity_poly.entity_id
_entity_poly.type
_entity_poly.pdbx_seq_one_letter_code
_entity_poly.pdbx_strand_id
1 'polypeptide(L)'
;AFLHQGNWKDPNLKELEADFAMGFIPYQTLGTDTNADGLFIGAPSYYVVNKETAAMESISKFFNDMVSTPEGQDYIVNQANMISAFSTTTESPEAPMSAFLAQWVADEKPVYSFDSIYFTPDGFGMNNLGPIYGQFAQGNIDKAEFIKLMTEEIAKIPSLLGE
;
A
#
# COMPACT_ATOMS: atom_id res chain seq x y z
N ALA A 1 3.53 13.14 -17.88
CA ALA A 1 2.79 11.88 -17.70
C ALA A 1 2.66 11.59 -16.22
N PHE A 2 1.65 10.83 -15.79
CA PHE A 2 1.47 10.41 -14.39
C PHE A 2 1.40 8.88 -14.31
N LEU A 3 1.96 8.32 -13.25
CA LEU A 3 1.92 6.88 -12.96
C LEU A 3 1.44 6.67 -11.53
N HIS A 4 0.38 5.89 -11.37
CA HIS A 4 -0.18 5.51 -10.07
C HIS A 4 0.29 4.12 -9.69
N GLN A 5 1.35 4.01 -8.89
CA GLN A 5 1.96 2.75 -8.45
C GLN A 5 2.63 2.91 -7.08
N GLY A 6 2.90 1.80 -6.41
CA GLY A 6 3.80 1.74 -5.26
C GLY A 6 5.26 1.51 -5.65
N ASN A 7 6.12 1.38 -4.64
CA ASN A 7 7.57 1.23 -4.82
C ASN A 7 7.99 -0.08 -5.49
N TRP A 8 7.11 -1.10 -5.55
CA TRP A 8 7.31 -2.30 -6.37
C TRP A 8 7.52 -2.02 -7.86
N LYS A 9 7.32 -0.77 -8.31
CA LYS A 9 7.62 -0.34 -9.67
C LYS A 9 9.10 -0.06 -9.93
N ASP A 10 9.90 0.22 -8.90
CA ASP A 10 11.33 0.53 -9.02
C ASP A 10 12.11 -0.51 -9.83
N PRO A 11 11.95 -1.84 -9.60
CA PRO A 11 12.63 -2.86 -10.39
C PRO A 11 12.29 -2.80 -11.88
N ASN A 12 11.04 -2.51 -12.24
CA ASN A 12 10.66 -2.39 -13.65
C ASN A 12 11.26 -1.15 -14.30
N LEU A 13 11.35 -0.03 -13.57
CA LEU A 13 11.96 1.19 -14.10
C LEU A 13 13.45 0.98 -14.34
N LYS A 14 14.12 0.26 -13.44
CA LYS A 14 15.52 -0.15 -13.59
C LYS A 14 15.72 -1.08 -14.80
N GLU A 15 14.87 -2.10 -14.96
CA GLU A 15 14.91 -3.02 -16.11
C GLU A 15 14.72 -2.31 -17.45
N LEU A 16 13.88 -1.26 -17.47
CA LEU A 16 13.63 -0.43 -18.65
C LEU A 16 14.70 0.65 -18.88
N GLU A 17 15.75 0.69 -18.05
CA GLU A 17 16.80 1.72 -18.10
C GLU A 17 16.24 3.16 -18.10
N ALA A 18 15.17 3.38 -17.33
CA ALA A 18 14.53 4.69 -17.23
C ALA A 18 15.47 5.73 -16.61
N ASP A 19 15.82 6.78 -17.36
CA ASP A 19 16.80 7.81 -16.98
C ASP A 19 16.22 9.23 -16.88
N PHE A 20 14.91 9.39 -17.09
CA PHE A 20 14.24 10.67 -17.02
C PHE A 20 14.02 11.13 -15.57
N ALA A 21 13.92 12.46 -15.37
CA ALA A 21 13.62 13.03 -14.06
C ALA A 21 12.22 12.61 -13.57
N MET A 22 12.15 12.10 -12.34
CA MET A 22 10.92 11.67 -11.68
C MET A 22 10.62 12.55 -10.48
N GLY A 23 9.35 12.94 -10.33
CA GLY A 23 8.83 13.60 -9.14
C GLY A 23 7.75 12.75 -8.50
N PHE A 24 7.66 12.81 -7.18
CA PHE A 24 6.70 12.04 -6.39
C PHE A 24 5.80 12.99 -5.60
N ILE A 25 4.49 12.78 -5.68
CA ILE A 25 3.49 13.64 -5.04
C ILE A 25 2.35 12.78 -4.45
N PRO A 26 1.71 13.24 -3.36
CA PRO A 26 0.45 12.71 -2.88
C PRO A 26 -0.67 12.65 -3.92
N TYR A 27 -1.59 11.71 -3.72
CA TYR A 27 -2.89 11.76 -4.38
C TYR A 27 -3.72 12.89 -3.80
N GLN A 28 -4.37 13.66 -4.67
CA GLN A 28 -5.30 14.69 -4.24
C GLN A 28 -6.63 14.06 -3.78
N THR A 29 -6.67 13.57 -2.54
CA THR A 29 -7.83 12.90 -1.96
C THR A 29 -8.69 13.81 -1.09
N LEU A 30 -8.26 15.05 -0.81
CA LEU A 30 -8.95 15.99 0.08
C LEU A 30 -9.86 16.98 -0.65
N GLY A 31 -10.11 16.77 -1.94
CA GLY A 31 -10.94 17.64 -2.77
C GLY A 31 -10.17 18.77 -3.45
N THR A 32 -10.89 19.74 -4.01
CA THR A 32 -10.29 20.83 -4.81
C THR A 32 -9.71 21.96 -3.96
N ASP A 33 -10.18 22.09 -2.73
CA ASP A 33 -9.94 23.28 -1.91
C ASP A 33 -8.80 23.08 -0.90
N THR A 34 -8.34 21.83 -0.74
CA THR A 34 -7.30 21.44 0.21
C THR A 34 -6.29 20.57 -0.50
N ASN A 35 -5.00 20.91 -0.42
CA ASN A 35 -3.94 20.03 -0.92
C ASN A 35 -3.82 18.81 0.00
N ALA A 36 -3.79 17.61 -0.59
CA ALA A 36 -3.39 16.43 0.15
C ALA A 36 -1.99 16.62 0.75
N ASP A 37 -1.87 16.31 2.03
CA ASP A 37 -0.66 16.48 2.81
C ASP A 37 0.01 15.14 3.16
N GLY A 38 -0.59 14.01 2.76
CA GLY A 38 -0.15 12.67 3.10
C GLY A 38 -0.07 11.68 1.95
N LEU A 39 0.79 10.68 2.10
CA LEU A 39 0.91 9.54 1.19
C LEU A 39 0.11 8.36 1.69
N PHE A 40 -0.51 7.61 0.79
CA PHE A 40 -1.02 6.28 1.15
C PHE A 40 0.14 5.30 1.20
N ILE A 41 0.48 4.82 2.40
CA ILE A 41 1.56 3.86 2.64
C ILE A 41 0.99 2.72 3.48
N GLY A 42 1.26 1.48 3.08
CA GLY A 42 0.83 0.30 3.80
C GLY A 42 1.66 -0.92 3.39
N ALA A 43 1.68 -1.94 4.25
CA ALA A 43 2.33 -3.20 3.92
C ALA A 43 1.48 -3.93 2.86
N PRO A 44 2.06 -4.33 1.70
CA PRO A 44 1.30 -5.03 0.67
C PRO A 44 1.00 -6.49 1.06
N SER A 45 1.73 -7.02 2.03
CA SER A 45 1.63 -8.40 2.49
C SER A 45 2.17 -8.54 3.91
N TYR A 46 1.67 -9.54 4.63
CA TYR A 46 2.10 -9.88 5.98
C TYR A 46 2.56 -11.33 6.03
N TYR A 47 3.63 -11.59 6.78
CA TYR A 47 3.95 -12.94 7.22
C TYR A 47 3.08 -13.27 8.44
N VAL A 48 2.37 -14.40 8.36
CA VAL A 48 1.55 -14.92 9.46
C VAL A 48 2.03 -16.30 9.87
N VAL A 49 2.09 -16.56 11.17
CA VAL A 49 2.57 -17.84 11.71
C VAL A 49 1.37 -18.63 12.23
N ASN A 50 1.25 -19.88 11.79
CA ASN A 50 0.28 -20.79 12.37
C ASN A 50 0.67 -21.06 13.84
N LYS A 51 -0.23 -20.70 14.78
CA LYS A 51 -0.02 -20.89 16.22
C LYS A 51 0.18 -22.34 16.64
N GLU A 52 -0.22 -23.31 15.82
CA GLU A 52 -0.10 -24.75 16.09
C GLU A 52 1.23 -25.36 15.61
N THR A 53 2.13 -24.53 15.06
CA THR A 53 3.44 -25.01 14.60
C THR A 53 4.33 -25.49 15.76
N ALA A 54 5.01 -26.61 15.56
CA ALA A 54 6.05 -27.09 16.48
C ALA A 54 7.38 -26.32 16.37
N ALA A 55 7.51 -25.44 15.36
CA ALA A 55 8.74 -24.70 15.06
C ALA A 55 8.70 -23.22 15.47
N MET A 56 7.82 -22.85 16.41
CA MET A 56 7.58 -21.44 16.77
C MET A 56 8.86 -20.71 17.20
N GLU A 57 9.73 -21.37 17.96
CA GLU A 57 11.00 -20.79 18.43
C GLU A 57 11.93 -20.45 17.25
N SER A 58 12.11 -21.37 16.31
CA SER A 58 12.98 -21.15 15.15
C SER A 58 12.41 -20.08 14.21
N ILE A 59 11.09 -20.06 14.00
CA ILE A 59 10.41 -19.05 13.20
C ILE A 59 10.55 -17.65 13.83
N SER A 60 10.35 -17.55 15.15
CA SER A 60 10.52 -16.29 15.88
C SER A 60 11.96 -15.80 15.80
N LYS A 61 12.93 -16.70 15.94
CA LYS A 61 14.34 -16.36 15.77
C LYS A 61 14.61 -15.85 14.35
N PHE A 62 14.09 -16.51 13.33
CA PHE A 62 14.25 -16.08 11.93
C PHE A 62 13.72 -14.65 11.70
N PHE A 63 12.50 -14.35 12.17
CA PHE A 63 11.95 -12.99 12.02
C PHE A 63 12.74 -11.94 12.81
N ASN A 64 13.20 -12.28 14.01
CA ASN A 64 14.05 -11.39 14.79
C ASN A 64 15.39 -11.14 14.09
N ASP A 65 16.06 -12.18 13.59
CA ASP A 65 17.34 -12.05 12.89
C ASP A 65 17.17 -11.17 11.64
N MET A 66 16.08 -11.35 10.89
CA MET A 66 15.80 -10.60 9.67
C MET A 66 15.75 -9.07 9.88
N VAL A 67 15.40 -8.60 11.08
CA VAL A 67 15.29 -7.15 11.38
C VAL A 67 16.43 -6.64 12.26
N SER A 68 17.14 -7.53 12.95
CA SER A 68 18.14 -7.16 13.96
C SER A 68 19.59 -7.44 13.53
N THR A 69 19.83 -8.28 12.53
CA THR A 69 21.19 -8.53 12.02
C THR A 69 21.48 -7.70 10.77
N PRO A 70 22.76 -7.36 10.50
CA PRO A 70 23.14 -6.67 9.27
C PRO A 70 22.70 -7.43 8.01
N GLU A 71 22.84 -8.76 7.99
CA GLU A 71 22.46 -9.58 6.84
C GLU A 71 20.94 -9.59 6.61
N GLY A 72 20.15 -9.56 7.69
CA GLY A 72 18.71 -9.46 7.60
C GLY A 72 18.25 -8.12 7.04
N GLN A 73 18.85 -7.03 7.54
CA GLN A 73 18.54 -5.68 7.08
C GLN A 73 18.94 -5.48 5.61
N ASP A 74 20.12 -5.96 5.20
CA ASP A 74 20.56 -5.95 3.79
C ASP A 74 19.58 -6.72 2.91
N TYR A 75 19.13 -7.90 3.35
CA TYR A 75 18.15 -8.67 2.61
C TYR A 75 16.83 -7.90 2.44
N ILE A 76 16.25 -7.35 3.52
CA ILE A 76 14.98 -6.60 3.46
C ILE A 76 15.12 -5.40 2.51
N VAL A 77 16.16 -4.59 2.69
CA VAL A 77 16.24 -3.28 2.03
C VAL A 77 16.83 -3.39 0.63
N ASN A 78 17.97 -4.04 0.48
CA ASN A 78 18.74 -4.01 -0.78
C ASN A 78 18.38 -5.15 -1.72
N GLN A 79 18.06 -6.34 -1.19
CA GLN A 79 17.75 -7.51 -2.02
C GLN A 79 16.25 -7.62 -2.34
N ALA A 80 15.40 -7.44 -1.34
CA ALA A 80 13.94 -7.50 -1.49
C ALA A 80 13.32 -6.16 -1.89
N ASN A 81 14.09 -5.05 -1.89
CA ASN A 81 13.61 -3.70 -2.19
C ASN A 81 12.41 -3.27 -1.34
N MET A 82 12.41 -3.66 -0.07
CA MET A 82 11.36 -3.30 0.88
C MET A 82 11.83 -2.13 1.76
N ILE A 83 10.87 -1.31 2.20
CA ILE A 83 11.11 -0.32 3.23
C ILE A 83 10.87 -0.98 4.58
N SER A 84 11.88 -1.02 5.44
CA SER A 84 11.74 -1.61 6.76
C SER A 84 10.79 -0.79 7.63
N ALA A 85 9.92 -1.48 8.38
CA ALA A 85 9.03 -0.87 9.35
C ALA A 85 9.71 -0.63 10.71
N PHE A 86 10.96 -1.05 10.90
CA PHE A 86 11.66 -1.00 12.17
C PHE A 86 12.66 0.16 12.22
N SER A 87 12.52 1.04 13.21
CA SER A 87 13.43 2.19 13.45
C SER A 87 14.87 1.79 13.79
N THR A 88 15.10 0.52 14.14
CA THR A 88 16.44 -0.05 14.34
C THR A 88 17.16 -0.40 13.03
N THR A 89 16.47 -0.29 11.90
CA THR A 89 17.06 -0.57 10.58
C THR A 89 17.94 0.61 10.16
N THR A 90 19.19 0.33 9.82
CA THR A 90 20.15 1.35 9.40
C THR A 90 20.32 1.42 7.88
N GLU A 91 19.98 0.34 7.18
CA GLU A 91 19.93 0.28 5.72
C GLU A 91 18.80 1.19 5.17
N SER A 92 19.04 1.83 4.02
CA SER A 92 18.06 2.69 3.35
C SER A 92 18.03 2.37 1.86
N PRO A 93 16.84 2.28 1.24
CA PRO A 93 16.75 1.91 -0.18
C PRO A 93 17.29 3.03 -1.08
N GLU A 94 18.03 2.65 -2.13
CA GLU A 94 18.60 3.61 -3.09
C GLU A 94 17.65 3.96 -4.25
N ALA A 95 16.69 3.08 -4.55
CA ALA A 95 15.81 3.27 -5.68
C ALA A 95 14.93 4.51 -5.49
N PRO A 96 14.72 5.37 -6.52
CA PRO A 96 14.16 6.72 -6.32
C PRO A 96 12.82 6.77 -5.58
N MET A 97 11.85 5.91 -5.93
CA MET A 97 10.54 5.89 -5.25
C MET A 97 10.69 5.37 -3.83
N SER A 98 11.40 4.27 -3.64
CA SER A 98 11.65 3.67 -2.32
C SER A 98 12.39 4.63 -1.37
N ALA A 99 13.41 5.34 -1.85
CA ALA A 99 14.17 6.34 -1.12
C ALA A 99 13.28 7.53 -0.71
N PHE A 100 12.44 8.01 -1.63
CA PHE A 100 11.48 9.08 -1.34
C PHE A 100 10.49 8.68 -0.24
N LEU A 101 9.94 7.47 -0.31
CA LEU A 101 9.02 6.96 0.71
C LEU A 101 9.71 6.74 2.06
N ALA A 102 10.92 6.18 2.07
CA ALA A 102 11.71 6.01 3.29
C ALA A 102 11.99 7.35 3.98
N GLN A 103 12.37 8.38 3.21
CA GLN A 103 12.55 9.72 3.76
C GLN A 103 11.24 10.35 4.23
N TRP A 104 10.12 10.16 3.51
CA TRP A 104 8.81 10.65 3.93
C TRP A 104 8.40 10.11 5.30
N VAL A 105 8.63 8.81 5.54
CA VAL A 105 8.37 8.16 6.83
C VAL A 105 9.35 8.66 7.90
N ALA A 106 10.64 8.78 7.59
CA ALA A 106 11.64 9.29 8.51
C ALA A 106 11.41 10.75 8.94
N ASP A 107 10.83 11.57 8.05
CA ASP A 107 10.42 12.95 8.31
C ASP A 107 9.13 13.07 9.12
N GLU A 108 8.51 11.94 9.52
CA GLU A 108 7.22 11.89 10.23
C GLU A 108 6.08 12.62 9.49
N LYS A 109 6.14 12.65 8.15
CA LYS A 109 5.10 13.29 7.34
C LYS A 109 3.80 12.48 7.35
N PRO A 110 2.64 13.10 7.07
CA PRO A 110 1.36 12.41 7.13
C PRO A 110 1.32 11.15 6.25
N VAL A 111 0.79 10.06 6.82
CA VAL A 111 0.57 8.78 6.14
C VAL A 111 -0.89 8.40 6.30
N TYR A 112 -1.51 8.03 5.18
CA TYR A 112 -2.85 7.47 5.13
C TYR A 112 -2.77 5.95 4.94
N SER A 113 -3.69 5.24 5.58
CA SER A 113 -3.74 3.77 5.51
C SER A 113 -4.65 3.27 4.38
N PHE A 114 -4.32 2.08 3.86
CA PHE A 114 -5.19 1.30 2.97
C PHE A 114 -6.13 0.35 3.73
N ASP A 115 -6.17 0.40 5.07
CA ASP A 115 -6.84 -0.62 5.88
C ASP A 115 -8.35 -0.70 5.68
N SER A 116 -8.98 0.28 5.02
CA SER A 116 -10.42 0.26 4.72
C SER A 116 -10.88 -1.04 4.06
N ILE A 117 -10.01 -1.66 3.24
CA ILE A 117 -10.35 -2.94 2.57
C ILE A 117 -10.45 -4.11 3.56
N TYR A 118 -9.72 -4.07 4.67
CA TYR A 118 -9.73 -5.12 5.70
C TYR A 118 -10.95 -5.04 6.61
N PHE A 119 -11.67 -3.91 6.60
CA PHE A 119 -12.91 -3.71 7.36
C PHE A 119 -14.16 -3.99 6.52
N THR A 120 -14.01 -4.48 5.29
CA THR A 120 -15.10 -4.85 4.41
C THR A 120 -15.07 -6.34 4.09
N PRO A 121 -16.23 -6.97 3.78
CA PRO A 121 -16.27 -8.35 3.33
C PRO A 121 -15.34 -8.61 2.15
N ASP A 122 -14.86 -9.86 2.04
CA ASP A 122 -14.03 -10.28 0.92
C ASP A 122 -14.70 -9.94 -0.43
N GLY A 123 -13.90 -9.43 -1.35
CA GLY A 123 -14.37 -9.01 -2.67
C GLY A 123 -15.24 -7.74 -2.70
N PHE A 124 -15.63 -7.13 -1.57
CA PHE A 124 -16.54 -5.99 -1.59
C PHE A 124 -16.02 -4.82 -2.46
N GLY A 125 -14.75 -4.42 -2.25
CA GLY A 125 -14.14 -3.36 -3.06
C GLY A 125 -14.03 -3.73 -4.55
N MET A 126 -13.47 -4.89 -4.87
CA MET A 126 -13.16 -5.26 -6.25
C MET A 126 -14.38 -5.75 -7.03
N ASN A 127 -15.18 -6.65 -6.45
CA ASN A 127 -16.27 -7.33 -7.13
C ASN A 127 -17.55 -6.51 -7.13
N ASN A 128 -17.79 -5.69 -6.09
CA ASN A 128 -19.03 -4.94 -5.95
C ASN A 128 -18.85 -3.48 -6.38
N LEU A 129 -17.87 -2.76 -5.82
CA LEU A 129 -17.64 -1.35 -6.17
C LEU A 129 -16.90 -1.18 -7.51
N GLY A 130 -15.96 -2.08 -7.83
CA GLY A 130 -15.16 -2.03 -9.05
C GLY A 130 -15.98 -1.91 -10.34
N PRO A 131 -17.02 -2.73 -10.57
CA PRO A 131 -17.89 -2.60 -11.74
C PRO A 131 -18.60 -1.26 -11.83
N ILE A 132 -19.05 -0.69 -10.70
CA ILE A 132 -19.74 0.61 -10.65
C ILE A 132 -18.78 1.73 -11.07
N TYR A 133 -17.55 1.73 -10.53
CA TYR A 133 -16.49 2.63 -10.99
C TYR A 133 -16.22 2.47 -12.48
N GLY A 134 -16.15 1.23 -12.97
CA GLY A 134 -15.94 0.94 -14.38
C GLY A 134 -17.03 1.52 -15.29
N GLN A 135 -18.31 1.41 -14.90
CA GLN A 135 -19.42 2.00 -15.65
C GLN A 135 -19.32 3.53 -15.70
N PHE A 136 -19.00 4.17 -14.57
CA PHE A 136 -18.87 5.63 -14.51
C PHE A 136 -17.68 6.14 -15.33
N ALA A 137 -16.52 5.49 -15.20
CA ALA A 137 -15.31 5.86 -15.94
C ALA A 137 -15.47 5.72 -17.46
N GLN A 138 -16.30 4.78 -17.92
CA GLN A 138 -16.64 4.58 -19.34
C GLN A 138 -17.77 5.50 -19.82
N GLY A 139 -18.41 6.26 -18.93
CA GLY A 139 -19.53 7.14 -19.27
C GLY A 139 -20.87 6.42 -19.47
N ASN A 140 -21.00 5.18 -19.03
CA ASN A 140 -22.24 4.39 -19.17
C ASN A 140 -23.31 4.82 -18.16
N ILE A 141 -22.89 5.38 -17.01
CA ILE A 141 -23.76 5.96 -15.99
C ILE A 141 -23.28 7.38 -15.69
N ASP A 142 -24.22 8.25 -15.29
CA ASP A 142 -23.88 9.61 -14.87
C ASP A 142 -23.48 9.66 -13.39
N LYS A 143 -23.11 10.86 -12.92
CA LYS A 143 -22.70 11.07 -11.52
C LYS A 143 -23.81 10.75 -10.53
N ALA A 144 -25.07 11.02 -10.88
CA ALA A 144 -26.19 10.79 -9.98
C ALA A 144 -26.43 9.29 -9.78
N GLU A 145 -26.41 8.52 -10.87
CA GLU A 145 -26.54 7.07 -10.81
C GLU A 145 -25.32 6.41 -10.16
N PHE A 146 -24.10 6.92 -10.40
CA PHE A 146 -22.90 6.47 -9.69
C PHE A 146 -23.05 6.62 -8.17
N ILE A 147 -23.45 7.79 -7.69
CA ILE A 147 -23.65 8.05 -6.24
C ILE A 147 -24.71 7.10 -5.66
N LYS A 148 -25.82 6.91 -6.37
CA LYS A 148 -26.89 6.01 -5.96
C LYS A 148 -26.39 4.57 -5.82
N LEU A 149 -25.79 4.00 -6.87
CA LEU A 149 -25.31 2.61 -6.87
C LEU A 149 -24.24 2.37 -5.80
N MET A 150 -23.29 3.31 -5.64
CA MET A 150 -22.27 3.23 -4.57
C MET A 150 -22.92 3.24 -3.19
N THR A 151 -23.90 4.12 -2.96
CA THR A 151 -24.61 4.22 -1.66
C THR A 151 -25.38 2.95 -1.35
N GLU A 152 -26.10 2.41 -2.33
CA GLU A 152 -26.85 1.16 -2.20
C GLU A 152 -25.94 -0.03 -1.88
N GLU A 153 -24.74 -0.08 -2.47
CA GLU A 153 -23.78 -1.15 -2.20
C GLU A 153 -23.13 -1.01 -0.82
N ILE A 154 -22.71 0.20 -0.43
CA ILE A 154 -22.15 0.49 0.90
C ILE A 154 -23.15 0.21 2.02
N ALA A 155 -24.45 0.48 1.80
CA ALA A 155 -25.50 0.19 2.77
C ALA A 155 -25.63 -1.30 3.11
N LYS A 156 -25.07 -2.20 2.30
CA LYS A 156 -25.07 -3.65 2.56
C LYS A 156 -24.00 -4.05 3.57
N ILE A 157 -22.94 -3.27 3.77
CA ILE A 157 -21.80 -3.62 4.65
C ILE A 157 -22.26 -4.12 6.04
N PRO A 158 -23.16 -3.43 6.78
CA PRO A 158 -23.60 -3.91 8.10
C PRO A 158 -24.21 -5.32 8.07
N SER A 159 -24.95 -5.65 7.01
CA SER A 159 -25.55 -6.99 6.83
C SER A 159 -24.55 -8.06 6.42
N LEU A 160 -23.38 -7.66 5.91
CA LEU A 160 -22.33 -8.57 5.41
C LEU A 160 -21.23 -8.85 6.44
N LEU A 161 -21.12 -8.03 7.49
CA LEU A 161 -20.14 -8.23 8.57
C LEU A 161 -20.61 -9.23 9.64
N GLY A 162 -21.88 -9.63 9.62
CA GLY A 162 -22.48 -10.48 10.66
C GLY A 162 -22.63 -9.75 12.01
N GLU A 163 -23.59 -10.16 12.82
CA GLU A 163 -23.60 -9.84 14.26
C GLU A 163 -22.48 -10.59 15.00
#